data_AF-A0A958T3Z3-F1
#
_entry.id   AF-A0A958T3Z3-F1
#
_cell.length_a   1.000
_cell.length_b   1.000
_cell.length_c   1.000
_cell.angle_alpha   90.00
_cell.angle_beta   90.00
_cell.angle_gamma   90.00
#
_symmetry.space_group_name_H-M   'P 1'
#
loop_
_entity.id
_entity.type
_entity.pdbx_description
1 polymer ?
#
loop_
_entity_poly.entity_id
_entity_poly.type
_entity_poly.pdbx_seq_one_letter_code
_entity_poly.pdbx_strand_id
1 'polypeptide(L)'
;ITGMKIYDTTAGFVCYHRNVLEALNLDEIKFIGYAFQIEMKFNAYRKKFKIVEVPIVFTDRVRGESKLSKSIISEAVFGVLKMKYRSLFKK
;
A
#
# COMPACT_ATOMS: atom_id res chain seq x y z
N ILE A 1 -4.76 -8.05 -10.23
CA ILE A 1 -4.82 -6.68 -10.81
C ILE A 1 -3.46 -5.99 -10.79
N THR A 2 -2.84 -5.78 -9.63
CA THR A 2 -1.56 -5.05 -9.52
C THR A 2 -0.36 -5.83 -10.10
N GLY A 3 -0.36 -7.16 -9.96
CA GLY A 3 0.71 -8.05 -10.42
C GLY A 3 1.87 -8.17 -9.42
N MET A 4 1.69 -7.66 -8.19
CA MET A 4 2.63 -7.85 -7.08
C MET A 4 2.57 -9.30 -6.60
N LYS A 5 3.73 -9.88 -6.29
CA LYS A 5 3.85 -11.18 -5.61
C LYS A 5 3.93 -10.96 -4.10
N ILE A 6 2.89 -10.38 -3.52
CA ILE A 6 2.75 -10.05 -2.10
C ILE A 6 1.36 -10.52 -1.66
N TYR A 7 1.27 -11.22 -0.53
CA TYR A 7 0.00 -11.74 -0.01
C TYR A 7 -0.83 -10.63 0.66
N ASP A 8 -0.23 -9.79 1.49
CA ASP A 8 -0.91 -8.68 2.16
C ASP A 8 -0.40 -7.30 1.69
N THR A 9 -1.12 -6.74 0.73
CA THR A 9 -0.84 -5.40 0.21
C THR A 9 -1.39 -4.29 1.11
N THR A 10 -2.22 -4.63 2.09
CA THR A 10 -2.92 -3.67 2.94
C THR A 10 -2.26 -3.48 4.30
N ALA A 11 -1.44 -4.43 4.76
CA ALA A 11 -0.79 -4.39 6.08
C ALA A 11 -0.23 -3.02 6.43
N GLY A 12 -0.64 -2.48 7.59
CA GLY A 12 -0.16 -1.21 8.13
C GLY A 12 1.10 -1.33 8.99
N PHE A 13 1.54 -2.54 9.33
CA PHE A 13 2.78 -2.78 10.07
C PHE A 13 3.88 -3.24 9.10
N VAL A 14 4.72 -2.30 8.68
CA VAL A 14 5.73 -2.50 7.64
C VAL A 14 7.01 -1.76 8.01
N CYS A 15 8.16 -2.37 7.73
CA CYS A 15 9.46 -1.72 7.82
C CYS A 15 9.98 -1.41 6.41
N TYR A 16 10.46 -0.19 6.20
CA TYR A 16 11.13 0.22 4.97
C TYR A 16 12.57 0.61 5.28
N HIS A 17 13.51 0.12 4.48
CA HIS A 17 14.85 0.69 4.49
C HIS A 17 14.79 2.14 3.99
N ARG A 18 15.67 2.99 4.54
CA ARG A 18 15.77 4.41 4.16
C ARG A 18 15.88 4.61 2.64
N ASN A 19 16.76 3.86 2.00
CA ASN A 19 16.99 3.93 0.55
C ASN A 19 15.74 3.61 -0.29
N VAL A 20 14.80 2.79 0.23
CA VAL A 20 13.53 2.53 -0.43
C VAL A 20 12.66 3.78 -0.37
N LEU A 21 12.54 4.41 0.80
CA LEU A 21 11.74 5.63 0.96
C LEU A 21 12.30 6.80 0.13
N GLU A 22 13.62 6.97 0.10
CA GLU A 22 14.29 8.00 -0.72
C GLU A 22 14.09 7.77 -2.22
N ALA A 23 14.01 6.52 -2.66
CA ALA A 23 13.76 6.19 -4.06
C ALA A 23 12.29 6.37 -4.47
N LEU A 24 11.37 6.48 -3.51
CA LEU A 24 9.95 6.72 -3.75
C LEU A 24 9.67 8.22 -3.76
N ASN A 25 8.94 8.70 -4.76
CA ASN A 25 8.44 10.08 -4.75
C ASN A 25 7.20 10.13 -3.83
N LEU A 26 7.42 10.47 -2.56
CA LEU A 26 6.37 10.47 -1.53
C LEU A 26 5.30 11.54 -1.79
N ASP A 27 5.65 12.65 -2.45
CA ASP A 27 4.71 13.72 -2.82
C ASP A 27 3.74 13.31 -3.94
N GLU A 28 4.09 12.26 -4.70
CA GLU A 28 3.23 11.71 -5.73
C GLU A 28 2.21 10.70 -5.21
N ILE A 29 2.31 10.25 -3.95
CA ILE A 29 1.36 9.32 -3.33
C ILE A 29 -0.01 10.02 -3.24
N LYS A 30 -1.02 9.44 -3.90
CA LYS A 30 -2.37 10.03 -4.00
C LYS A 30 -3.37 9.39 -3.05
N PHE A 31 -3.06 8.20 -2.56
CA PHE A 31 -3.93 7.51 -1.63
C PHE A 31 -3.84 8.16 -0.25
N ILE A 32 -4.99 8.35 0.40
CA ILE A 32 -5.11 8.95 1.73
C ILE A 32 -5.53 7.86 2.72
N GLY A 33 -5.11 7.99 3.98
CA GLY A 33 -5.44 7.04 5.03
C GLY A 33 -4.88 5.65 4.76
N TYR A 34 -5.52 4.60 5.25
CA TYR A 34 -4.97 3.23 5.21
C TYR A 34 -4.57 2.74 3.81
N ALA A 35 -5.20 3.28 2.76
CA ALA A 35 -5.01 2.83 1.40
C ALA A 35 -3.63 3.21 0.80
N PHE A 36 -2.89 4.18 1.38
CA PHE A 36 -1.55 4.56 0.91
C PHE A 36 -0.55 3.40 0.98
N GLN A 37 -0.78 2.45 1.89
CA GLN A 37 0.07 1.25 2.05
C GLN A 37 0.15 0.44 0.75
N ILE A 38 -0.96 0.37 0.01
CA ILE A 38 -1.02 -0.33 -1.28
C ILE A 38 -0.15 0.38 -2.31
N GLU A 39 -0.22 1.71 -2.38
CA GLU A 39 0.55 2.51 -3.33
C GLU A 39 2.06 2.47 -3.03
N MET A 40 2.43 2.53 -1.75
CA MET A 40 3.82 2.38 -1.31
C MET A 40 4.42 1.04 -1.72
N LYS A 41 3.72 -0.07 -1.42
CA LYS A 41 4.17 -1.42 -1.81
C LYS A 41 4.21 -1.58 -3.32
N PHE A 42 3.23 -1.03 -4.04
CA PHE A 42 3.19 -1.09 -5.49
C PHE A 42 4.35 -0.35 -6.15
N ASN A 43 4.66 0.86 -5.69
CA ASN A 43 5.77 1.64 -6.22
C ASN A 43 7.12 0.99 -5.88
N ALA A 44 7.28 0.45 -4.66
CA ALA A 44 8.48 -0.31 -4.29
C ALA A 44 8.66 -1.56 -5.16
N TYR A 45 7.57 -2.30 -5.41
CA TYR A 45 7.56 -3.48 -6.28
C TYR A 45 7.93 -3.12 -7.72
N ARG A 46 7.37 -2.03 -8.27
CA ARG A 46 7.69 -1.55 -9.63
C ARG A 46 9.16 -1.15 -9.79
N LYS A 47 9.76 -0.59 -8.74
CA LYS A 47 11.20 -0.27 -8.68
C LYS A 47 12.09 -1.48 -8.42
N LYS A 48 11.53 -2.70 -8.38
CA LYS A 48 12.23 -3.98 -8.21
C LYS A 48 12.96 -4.10 -6.87
N PHE A 49 12.49 -3.41 -5.84
CA PHE A 49 13.00 -3.64 -4.49
C PHE A 49 12.63 -5.04 -3.99
N LYS A 50 13.49 -5.61 -3.13
CA LYS A 50 13.19 -6.88 -2.45
C LYS A 50 12.13 -6.65 -1.39
N ILE A 51 11.05 -7.42 -1.45
CA ILE A 51 9.95 -7.39 -0.50
C ILE A 51 9.87 -8.77 0.15
N VAL A 52 9.79 -8.81 1.48
CA VAL A 52 9.69 -10.04 2.27
C VAL A 52 8.51 -9.87 3.23
N GLU A 53 7.70 -10.91 3.34
CA GLU A 53 6.57 -10.95 4.27
C GLU A 53 6.97 -11.78 5.50
N VAL A 54 6.73 -11.22 6.69
CA VAL A 54 6.98 -11.88 7.97
C VAL A 54 5.61 -12.12 8.62
N PRO A 55 5.25 -13.38 8.93
CA PRO A 55 3.95 -13.67 9.53
C PRO A 55 3.89 -13.13 10.96
N ILE A 56 2.74 -12.56 11.30
CA ILE A 56 2.43 -12.07 12.65
C ILE A 56 1.05 -12.58 13.09
N VAL A 57 0.83 -12.64 14.39
CA VAL A 57 -0.51 -12.82 14.95
C VAL A 57 -1.14 -11.45 15.12
N PHE A 58 -2.23 -11.20 14.39
CA PHE A 58 -3.01 -9.98 14.54
C PHE A 58 -4.08 -10.18 15.61
N THR A 59 -4.04 -9.40 16.68
CA THR A 59 -5.01 -9.44 17.77
C THR A 59 -6.04 -8.32 17.63
N ASP A 60 -7.30 -8.61 17.90
CA ASP A 60 -8.35 -7.61 17.84
C ASP A 60 -8.15 -6.48 18.87
N ARG A 61 -8.52 -5.27 18.44
CA ARG A 61 -8.49 -4.09 19.31
C ARG A 61 -9.54 -4.23 20.40
N VAL A 62 -9.13 -4.09 21.66
CA VAL A 62 -10.02 -4.21 22.82
C VAL A 62 -10.71 -2.88 23.18
N ARG A 63 -10.16 -1.73 22.79
CA ARG A 63 -10.67 -0.40 23.16
C ARG A 63 -10.61 0.60 22.01
N GLY A 64 -11.64 1.46 21.91
CA GLY A 64 -11.74 2.54 20.93
C GLY A 64 -12.38 2.13 19.60
N GLU A 65 -12.96 3.10 18.88
CA GLU A 65 -13.69 2.85 17.64
C GLU A 65 -12.78 2.76 16.41
N SER A 66 -13.22 1.99 15.41
CA SER A 66 -12.56 1.91 14.12
C SER A 66 -12.67 3.23 13.37
N LYS A 67 -11.56 3.67 12.75
CA LYS A 67 -11.53 4.83 11.85
C LYS A 67 -11.78 4.44 10.38
N LEU A 68 -12.01 3.15 10.11
CA LEU A 68 -12.30 2.66 8.76
C LEU A 68 -13.78 2.86 8.44
N SER A 69 -14.07 3.58 7.36
CA SER A 69 -15.42 3.78 6.84
C SER A 69 -15.60 3.10 5.49
N LYS A 70 -16.86 2.84 5.10
CA LYS A 70 -17.18 2.28 3.77
C LYS A 70 -16.67 3.15 2.62
N SER A 71 -16.66 4.48 2.80
CA SER A 71 -16.12 5.42 1.81
C SER A 71 -14.65 5.16 1.52
N ILE A 72 -13.83 5.02 2.58
CA ILE A 72 -12.39 4.74 2.48
C ILE A 72 -12.14 3.43 1.73
N ILE A 73 -12.95 2.40 2.01
CA ILE A 73 -12.86 1.11 1.33
C ILE A 73 -13.18 1.26 -0.16
N SER A 74 -14.28 1.94 -0.51
CA SER A 74 -14.64 2.16 -1.92
C SER A 74 -13.57 2.96 -2.67
N GLU A 75 -13.04 4.03 -2.05
CA GLU A 75 -11.97 4.84 -2.62
C GLU A 75 -10.70 4.02 -2.87
N ALA A 76 -10.33 3.13 -1.94
CA ALA A 76 -9.19 2.24 -2.12
C ALA A 76 -9.38 1.30 -3.33
N VAL A 77 -10.56 0.70 -3.50
CA VAL A 77 -10.86 -0.20 -4.62
C VAL A 77 -10.72 0.52 -5.97
N PHE A 78 -11.38 1.67 -6.14
CA PHE A 78 -11.28 2.46 -7.37
C PHE A 78 -9.88 3.06 -7.57
N GLY A 79 -9.24 3.48 -6.47
CA GLY A 79 -7.88 3.98 -6.45
C GLY A 79 -6.90 2.96 -7.02
N VAL A 80 -6.98 1.69 -6.62
CA VAL A 80 -6.05 0.63 -7.06
C VAL A 80 -6.16 0.39 -8.56
N LEU A 81 -7.38 0.39 -9.10
CA LEU A 81 -7.60 0.27 -10.55
C LEU A 81 -6.97 1.45 -11.31
N LYS A 82 -7.23 2.68 -10.83
CA LYS A 82 -6.69 3.91 -11.42
C LYS A 82 -5.16 3.96 -11.35
N MET A 83 -4.58 3.56 -10.21
CA MET A 83 -3.14 3.44 -10.00
C MET A 83 -2.52 2.46 -10.99
N LYS A 84 -3.11 1.27 -11.13
CA LYS A 84 -2.62 0.27 -12.09
C LYS A 84 -2.69 0.79 -13.52
N TYR A 85 -3.79 1.42 -13.91
CA TYR A 85 -3.92 2.02 -15.25
C TYR A 85 -2.82 3.07 -15.50
N ARG A 86 -2.65 4.03 -14.60
CA ARG A 86 -1.61 5.08 -14.70
C ARG A 86 -0.20 4.50 -14.79
N SER A 87 0.07 3.41 -14.07
CA SER A 87 1.37 2.76 -14.07
C SER A 87 1.78 2.17 -15.43
N LEU A 88 0.83 1.95 -16.33
CA LEU A 88 1.11 1.48 -17.69
C LEU A 88 1.62 2.60 -18.59
N PHE A 89 1.31 3.87 -18.26
CA PHE A 89 1.70 5.05 -19.05
C PHE A 89 2.90 5.79 -18.46
N LYS A 90 3.16 5.68 -17.15
CA LYS A 90 4.40 6.15 -16.52
C LYS A 90 5.44 5.03 -16.57
N LYS A 91 6.46 5.12 -17.43
CA LYS A 91 7.62 4.22 -17.42
C LYS A 91 8.44 4.42 -16.14
#